data_AF-A0A0F8YDL1-F1
#
_entry.id   AF-A0A0F8YDL1-F1
#
_cell.length_a   1.000
_cell.length_b   1.000
_cell.length_c   1.000
_cell.angle_alpha   90.00
_cell.angle_beta   90.00
_cell.angle_gamma   90.00
#
_symmetry.space_group_name_H-M   'P 1'
#
loop_
_entity.id
_entity.type
_entity.pdbx_description
1 polymer ?
#
loop_
_entity_poly.entity_id
_entity_poly.type
_entity_poly.pdbx_seq_one_letter_code
_entity_poly.pdbx_strand_id
1 'polypeptide(L)' 'MKIGIIGGTGGMGKGFSLRWSINHDILVGSRDAKRAAQSAEEYTKMAK' A
#
# COMPACT_ATOMS: atom_id res chain seq x y z
N MET A 1 -12.25 -5.72 -4.88
CA MET A 1 -12.44 -4.30 -5.28
C MET A 1 -11.08 -3.62 -5.36
N LYS A 2 -10.95 -2.52 -6.10
CA LYS A 2 -9.72 -1.70 -6.15
C LYS A 2 -9.84 -0.55 -5.16
N ILE A 3 -8.87 -0.41 -4.26
CA ILE A 3 -8.86 0.61 -3.20
C ILE A 3 -7.57 1.43 -3.35
N GLY A 4 -7.70 2.75 -3.51
CA GLY A 4 -6.57 3.67 -3.51
C GLY A 4 -6.36 4.31 -2.13
N ILE A 5 -5.15 4.20 -1.59
CA ILE A 5 -4.76 4.82 -0.31
C ILE A 5 -3.84 6.01 -0.58
N ILE A 6 -4.38 7.22 -0.47
CA ILE A 6 -3.59 8.45 -0.57
C ILE A 6 -2.79 8.64 0.72
N GLY A 7 -1.47 8.74 0.61
CA GLY A 7 -0.58 8.73 1.78
C GLY A 7 -0.31 7.32 2.32
N GLY A 8 -0.49 6.29 1.49
CA GLY A 8 -0.32 4.88 1.86
C GLY A 8 1.09 4.51 2.34
N THR A 9 2.09 5.36 2.08
CA THR A 9 3.49 5.17 2.52
C THR A 9 3.74 5.51 4.00
N GLY A 10 2.73 6.00 4.73
CA GLY A 10 2.80 6.28 6.17
C GLY A 10 2.53 5.05 7.04
N GLY A 11 2.77 5.14 8.35
CA GLY A 11 2.58 4.01 9.27
C GLY A 11 1.16 3.42 9.25
N MET A 12 0.12 4.25 9.23
CA MET A 12 -1.27 3.77 9.10
C MET A 12 -1.55 3.20 7.72
N GLY A 13 -1.04 3.84 6.66
CA GLY A 13 -1.20 3.42 5.27
C GLY A 13 -0.64 2.01 5.04
N LYS A 14 0.50 1.69 5.65
CA LYS A 14 1.07 0.34 5.68
C LYS A 14 0.11 -0.68 6.30
N GLY A 15 -0.43 -0.37 7.48
CA GLY A 15 -1.35 -1.27 8.18
C GLY A 15 -2.61 -1.58 7.36
N PHE A 16 -3.23 -0.56 6.76
CA PHE A 16 -4.38 -0.74 5.87
C PHE A 16 -4.02 -1.52 4.62
N SER A 17 -2.88 -1.20 3.99
CA SER A 17 -2.43 -1.90 2.79
C SER A 17 -2.26 -3.39 3.04
N LEU A 18 -1.58 -3.77 4.13
CA LEU A 18 -1.34 -5.18 4.48
C LEU A 18 -2.61 -5.93 4.90
N ARG A 19 -3.52 -5.28 5.64
CA ARG A 19 -4.74 -5.94 6.13
C ARG A 19 -5.76 -6.13 5.02
N TRP A 20 -5.90 -5.14 4.14
CA TRP A 20 -6.93 -5.16 3.09
C TRP A 20 -6.46 -5.84 1.81
N SER A 21 -5.16 -5.96 1.57
CA SER A 21 -4.60 -6.67 0.40
C SER A 21 -5.01 -8.13 0.32
N ILE A 22 -5.43 -8.74 1.43
CA ILE A 22 -5.90 -10.13 1.49
C ILE A 22 -7.16 -10.33 0.62
N ASN A 23 -8.05 -9.32 0.56
CA ASN A 23 -9.36 -9.43 -0.10
C ASN A 23 -9.55 -8.40 -1.22
N HIS A 24 -8.67 -7.41 -1.32
CA HIS A 24 -8.82 -6.26 -2.19
C HIS A 24 -7.49 -5.92 -2.89
N ASP A 25 -7.59 -5.35 -4.07
CA ASP A 25 -6.44 -4.84 -4.82
C ASP A 25 -6.14 -3.41 -4.32
N ILE A 26 -4.95 -3.19 -3.78
CA ILE A 26 -4.58 -1.94 -3.09
C ILE A 26 -3.59 -1.15 -3.94
N LEU A 27 -3.96 0.08 -4.27
CA LEU A 27 -3.05 1.07 -4.85
C LEU A 27 -2.49 1.99 -3.75
N VAL A 28 -1.18 1.96 -3.56
CA VAL A 28 -0.47 2.83 -2.60
C VAL A 28 -0.11 4.16 -3.27
N GLY A 29 -0.71 5.25 -2.82
CA GLY A 29 -0.42 6.61 -3.29
C GLY A 29 0.51 7.37 -2.36
N SER A 30 1.39 8.20 -2.93
CA SER A 30 2.26 9.11 -2.19
C SER A 30 2.54 10.38 -2.99
N ARG A 31 3.09 11.40 -2.31
CA ARG A 31 3.60 12.61 -2.96
C ARG A 31 4.86 12.32 -3.79
N ASP A 32 5.58 11.26 -3.47
CA ASP A 32 6.77 10.79 -4.20
C ASP A 32 6.45 9.43 -4.84
N ALA A 33 6.50 9.39 -6.17
CA ALA A 33 6.21 8.18 -6.94
C ALA A 33 7.20 7.03 -6.67
N LYS A 34 8.48 7.33 -6.45
CA LYS A 34 9.49 6.30 -6.12
C LYS A 34 9.20 5.69 -4.77
N ARG A 35 8.86 6.54 -3.78
CA ARG A 35 8.49 6.08 -2.43
C ARG A 35 7.23 5.22 -2.46
N ALA A 36 6.22 5.61 -3.24
CA ALA A 36 5.01 4.81 -3.44
C ALA A 36 5.31 3.43 -4.01
N ALA A 37 6.13 3.35 -5.07
CA ALA A 37 6.51 2.08 -5.70
C ALA A 37 7.30 1.17 -4.74
N GLN A 38 8.29 1.71 -4.02
CA GLN A 38 9.06 0.96 -3.02
C GLN A 38 8.17 0.41 -1.89
N SER A 39 7.29 1.24 -1.35
CA SER A 39 6.35 0.82 -0.31
C SER A 39 5.36 -0.23 -0.82
N ALA A 40 4.85 -0.09 -2.05
CA ALA A 40 3.99 -1.10 -2.64
C ALA A 40 4.70 -2.45 -2.76
N GLU A 41 5.93 -2.47 -3.28
CA GLU A 41 6.74 -3.69 -3.39
C GLU A 41 7.05 -4.31 -2.01
N GLU A 42 7.40 -3.48 -1.03
CA GLU A 42 7.61 -3.92 0.36
C GLU A 42 6.34 -4.57 0.93
N TYR A 43 5.18 -3.93 0.74
CA TYR A 43 3.92 -4.43 1.29
C TYR A 43 3.47 -5.72 0.59
N THR A 44 3.68 -5.84 -0.72
CA THR A 44 3.44 -7.09 -1.45
C THR A 44 4.31 -8.24 -0.94
N LYS A 45 5.58 -7.98 -0.58
CA LYS A 45 6.46 -9.00 0.01
C LYS A 45 6.06 -9.38 1.44
N MET A 46 5.49 -8.45 2.19
CA MET A 46 5.06 -8.65 3.57
C MET A 46 3.67 -9.28 3.69
N ALA A 47 2.76 -8.99 2.77
CA ALA A 47 1.45 -9.63 2.66
C ALA A 47 1.63 -11.06 2.13
N LYS A 48 1.87 -12.00 3.04
CA LYS A 48 1.78 -13.45 2.80
C LYS A 48 0.43 -13.98 3.25
#